data_AF-A0A7V2LN75-F1
#
_entry.id   AF-A0A7V2LN75-F1
#
_cell.length_a   1.000
_cell.length_b   1.000
_cell.length_c   1.000
_cell.angle_alpha   90.00
_cell.angle_beta   90.00
_cell.angle_gamma   90.00
#
_symmetry.space_group_name_H-M   'P 1'
#
loop_
_entity.id
_entity.type
_entity.pdbx_description
1 polymer ?
#
loop_
_entity_poly.entity_id
_entity_poly.type
_entity_poly.pdbx_seq_one_letter_code
_entity_poly.pdbx_strand_id
1 'polypeptide(L)'
;GIVLSQLRRPGAPLIIGGLMSNMDMLTTVYSYGSPEMALLSAAYTQITKWLEVPMYETAGCSDSKIFDEQAAMEATINISTAALTGGNMIHDVGYLEQGLTSSMEMMVASNEIIDMVKRIMRGIPVTDDDLALDVMAEVGPGGHFLDHDHTFDRFRTDIWQPQLINRKNWEDWTADGSKSYGDRVRERVIEILETETEPLLDDAMYKELLRICELADERHKGEELDVAMFV
;
A
#
# COMPACT_ATOMS: atom_id res chain seq x y z
N GLY A 1 4.25 -21.05 -16.59
CA GLY A 1 5.20 -19.93 -16.47
C GLY A 1 6.58 -20.38 -16.04
N ILE A 2 6.73 -20.80 -14.77
CA ILE A 2 8.03 -21.09 -14.13
C ILE A 2 8.90 -22.06 -14.94
N VAL A 3 8.40 -23.27 -15.21
CA VAL A 3 9.15 -24.32 -15.92
C VAL A 3 9.63 -23.83 -17.28
N LEU A 4 8.76 -23.14 -18.04
CA LEU A 4 9.11 -22.62 -19.36
C LEU A 4 10.25 -21.59 -19.28
N SER A 5 10.17 -20.65 -18.32
CA SER A 5 11.22 -19.64 -18.11
C SER A 5 12.57 -20.30 -17.79
N GLN A 6 12.57 -21.27 -16.87
CA GLN A 6 13.80 -21.96 -16.46
C GLN A 6 14.36 -22.91 -17.53
N LEU A 7 13.51 -23.47 -18.41
CA LEU A 7 13.96 -24.22 -19.58
C LEU A 7 14.61 -23.32 -20.63
N ARG A 8 14.11 -22.09 -20.82
CA ARG A 8 14.68 -21.14 -21.78
C ARG A 8 16.01 -20.58 -21.30
N ARG A 9 16.09 -20.21 -20.03
CA ARG A 9 17.32 -19.71 -19.40
C ARG A 9 17.32 -20.06 -17.90
N PRO A 10 18.09 -21.09 -17.49
CA PRO A 10 18.25 -21.42 -16.09
C PRO A 10 18.76 -20.21 -15.29
N GLY A 11 18.13 -19.94 -14.14
CA GLY A 11 18.45 -18.80 -13.28
C GLY A 11 17.85 -17.47 -13.75
N ALA A 12 16.95 -17.47 -14.73
CA ALA A 12 16.21 -16.27 -15.08
C ALA A 12 15.38 -15.78 -13.88
N PRO A 13 15.45 -14.48 -13.52
CA PRO A 13 14.66 -13.93 -12.42
C PRO A 13 13.17 -14.03 -12.75
N LEU A 14 12.36 -14.39 -11.76
CA LEU A 14 10.92 -14.52 -11.92
C LEU A 14 10.19 -14.13 -10.64
N ILE A 15 9.00 -13.56 -10.82
CA ILE A 15 8.02 -13.36 -9.76
C ILE A 15 6.77 -14.11 -10.20
N ILE A 16 6.26 -15.02 -9.38
CA ILE A 16 5.07 -15.79 -9.72
C ILE A 16 3.84 -14.90 -9.50
N GLY A 17 3.05 -14.74 -10.57
CA GLY A 17 1.79 -14.02 -10.54
C GLY A 17 0.61 -14.93 -10.24
N GLY A 18 -0.37 -14.39 -9.54
CA GLY A 18 -1.66 -15.03 -9.30
C GLY A 18 -2.53 -14.11 -8.47
N LEU A 19 -3.63 -13.63 -9.07
CA LEU A 19 -4.68 -12.91 -8.38
C LEU A 19 -5.86 -13.87 -8.24
N MET A 20 -6.20 -14.25 -7.01
CA MET A 20 -7.25 -15.23 -6.74
C MET A 20 -8.31 -14.66 -5.81
N SER A 21 -9.54 -14.69 -6.29
CA SER A 21 -10.72 -14.31 -5.53
C SER A 21 -11.93 -15.08 -6.05
N ASN A 22 -13.05 -14.90 -5.39
CA ASN A 22 -14.35 -15.36 -5.83
C ASN A 22 -14.97 -14.39 -6.85
N MET A 23 -15.92 -14.92 -7.60
CA MET A 23 -16.89 -14.14 -8.34
C MET A 23 -18.11 -13.94 -7.43
N ASP A 24 -18.63 -12.71 -7.34
CA ASP A 24 -19.93 -12.45 -6.76
C ASP A 24 -21.00 -13.08 -7.65
N MET A 25 -21.77 -14.02 -7.10
CA MET A 25 -22.71 -14.83 -7.90
C MET A 25 -23.93 -14.05 -8.39
N LEU A 26 -24.27 -12.92 -7.76
CA LEU A 26 -25.42 -12.11 -8.14
C LEU A 26 -25.09 -11.17 -9.30
N THR A 27 -23.90 -10.57 -9.23
CA THR A 27 -23.45 -9.54 -10.17
C THR A 27 -22.51 -10.10 -11.24
N THR A 28 -22.00 -11.33 -11.06
CA THR A 28 -21.00 -11.98 -11.91
C THR A 28 -19.67 -11.21 -12.01
N VAL A 29 -19.40 -10.39 -11.00
CA VAL A 29 -18.22 -9.53 -10.92
C VAL A 29 -17.15 -10.18 -10.06
N TYR A 30 -15.88 -10.00 -10.43
CA TYR A 30 -14.74 -10.41 -9.61
C TYR A 30 -14.66 -9.56 -8.34
N SER A 31 -14.53 -10.14 -7.14
CA SER A 31 -14.57 -9.36 -5.89
C SER A 31 -13.17 -9.11 -5.32
N TYR A 32 -12.67 -7.88 -5.35
CA TYR A 32 -11.40 -7.51 -4.71
C TYR A 32 -11.55 -7.36 -3.19
N GLY A 33 -12.69 -6.86 -2.73
CA GLY A 33 -12.93 -6.57 -1.31
C GLY A 33 -13.28 -7.78 -0.47
N SER A 34 -13.34 -8.97 -1.07
CA SER A 34 -13.89 -10.15 -0.42
C SER A 34 -12.93 -10.76 0.61
N PRO A 35 -13.45 -11.35 1.69
CA PRO A 35 -12.62 -12.13 2.61
C PRO A 35 -12.04 -13.38 1.94
N GLU A 36 -12.70 -13.92 0.90
CA GLU A 36 -12.18 -15.03 0.10
C GLU A 36 -10.85 -14.66 -0.58
N MET A 37 -10.70 -13.44 -1.10
CA MET A 37 -9.43 -12.97 -1.65
C MET A 37 -8.32 -13.05 -0.59
N ALA A 38 -8.58 -12.53 0.62
CA ALA A 38 -7.61 -12.57 1.71
C ALA A 38 -7.17 -14.00 2.09
N LEU A 39 -8.13 -14.94 2.16
CA LEU A 39 -7.83 -16.35 2.44
C LEU A 39 -7.02 -17.02 1.33
N LEU A 40 -7.39 -16.78 0.07
CA LEU A 40 -6.72 -17.35 -1.10
C LEU A 40 -5.31 -16.77 -1.27
N SER A 41 -5.14 -15.47 -1.08
CA SER A 41 -3.83 -14.80 -1.02
C SER A 41 -2.94 -15.38 0.08
N ALA A 42 -3.47 -15.61 1.28
CA ALA A 42 -2.72 -16.24 2.37
C ALA A 42 -2.27 -17.67 2.02
N ALA A 43 -3.19 -18.51 1.49
CA ALA A 43 -2.88 -19.87 1.08
C ALA A 43 -1.86 -19.90 -0.06
N TYR A 44 -2.00 -19.00 -1.03
CA TYR A 44 -1.06 -18.90 -2.14
C TYR A 44 0.32 -18.45 -1.68
N THR A 45 0.39 -17.47 -0.77
CA THR A 45 1.65 -17.03 -0.17
C THR A 45 2.41 -18.16 0.52
N GLN A 46 1.70 -19.08 1.16
CA GLN A 46 2.35 -20.26 1.75
C GLN A 46 2.90 -21.21 0.67
N ILE A 47 2.17 -21.41 -0.43
CA ILE A 47 2.61 -22.25 -1.54
C ILE A 47 3.85 -21.65 -2.22
N THR A 48 3.86 -20.34 -2.48
CA THR A 48 4.98 -19.67 -3.17
C THR A 48 6.24 -19.64 -2.30
N LYS A 49 6.08 -19.47 -0.98
CA LYS A 49 7.16 -19.65 0.00
C LYS A 49 7.70 -21.08 0.01
N TRP A 50 6.83 -22.09 -0.03
CA TRP A 50 7.26 -23.49 -0.13
C TRP A 50 7.99 -23.80 -1.43
N LEU A 51 7.59 -23.16 -2.53
CA LEU A 51 8.29 -23.24 -3.82
C LEU A 51 9.58 -22.43 -3.87
N GLU A 52 9.87 -21.60 -2.86
CA GLU A 52 11.01 -20.66 -2.83
C GLU A 52 11.00 -19.68 -4.01
N VAL A 53 9.82 -19.25 -4.44
CA VAL A 53 9.63 -18.32 -5.54
C VAL A 53 8.94 -17.05 -5.04
N PRO A 54 9.52 -15.86 -5.24
CA PRO A 54 8.87 -14.61 -4.89
C PRO A 54 7.55 -14.45 -5.61
N MET A 55 6.55 -13.90 -4.93
CA MET A 55 5.21 -13.73 -5.50
C MET A 55 4.78 -12.28 -5.65
N TYR A 56 3.84 -12.12 -6.57
CA TYR A 56 3.07 -10.91 -6.83
C TYR A 56 1.75 -11.00 -6.05
N GLU A 57 1.54 -10.08 -5.10
CA GLU A 57 0.39 -10.08 -4.18
C GLU A 57 -0.41 -8.80 -4.34
N THR A 58 -1.74 -8.89 -4.27
CA THR A 58 -2.65 -7.76 -4.53
C THR A 58 -3.12 -7.12 -3.23
N ALA A 59 -3.05 -5.79 -3.14
CA ALA A 59 -3.59 -5.03 -2.01
C ALA A 59 -3.91 -3.56 -2.37
N GLY A 60 -4.45 -2.80 -1.42
CA GLY A 60 -4.75 -1.38 -1.59
C GLY A 60 -5.85 -1.09 -2.61
N CYS A 61 -6.73 -2.06 -2.80
CA CYS A 61 -7.76 -2.10 -3.83
C CYS A 61 -9.15 -2.31 -3.20
N SER A 62 -10.20 -1.94 -3.93
CA SER A 62 -11.58 -2.07 -3.46
C SER A 62 -12.59 -2.29 -4.59
N ASP A 63 -13.73 -2.86 -4.22
CA ASP A 63 -14.92 -3.00 -5.05
C ASP A 63 -15.79 -1.74 -5.11
N SER A 64 -15.50 -0.75 -4.25
CA SER A 64 -16.16 0.55 -4.24
C SER A 64 -15.86 1.35 -5.50
N LYS A 65 -16.78 2.25 -5.86
CA LYS A 65 -16.72 3.07 -7.09
C LYS A 65 -16.04 4.41 -6.83
N ILE A 66 -15.91 4.78 -5.56
CA ILE A 66 -15.34 6.03 -5.09
C ILE A 66 -14.50 5.75 -3.85
N PHE A 67 -13.69 6.73 -3.44
CA PHE A 67 -13.05 6.66 -2.14
C PHE A 67 -14.04 6.99 -1.02
N ASP A 68 -14.53 5.95 -0.34
CA ASP A 68 -15.47 6.01 0.77
C ASP A 68 -15.04 5.06 1.92
N GLU A 69 -15.92 4.86 2.90
CA GLU A 69 -15.68 3.97 4.03
C GLU A 69 -15.49 2.51 3.58
N GLN A 70 -16.21 2.07 2.54
CA GLN A 70 -16.02 0.73 1.95
C GLN A 70 -14.60 0.59 1.40
N ALA A 71 -14.17 1.56 0.58
CA ALA A 71 -12.83 1.55 -0.01
C ALA A 71 -11.73 1.49 1.05
N ALA A 72 -11.83 2.34 2.08
CA ALA A 72 -10.86 2.38 3.17
C ALA A 72 -10.85 1.07 3.98
N MET A 73 -12.01 0.48 4.25
CA MET A 73 -12.13 -0.78 5.00
C MET A 73 -11.52 -1.95 4.23
N GLU A 74 -11.89 -2.13 2.97
CA GLU A 74 -11.39 -3.22 2.12
C GLU A 74 -9.88 -3.12 1.90
N ALA A 75 -9.37 -1.92 1.60
CA ALA A 75 -7.93 -1.65 1.50
C ALA A 75 -7.19 -2.00 2.80
N THR A 76 -7.75 -1.64 3.95
CA THR A 76 -7.12 -1.93 5.24
C THR A 76 -6.98 -3.44 5.44
N ILE A 77 -8.01 -4.21 5.11
CA ILE A 77 -7.99 -5.67 5.25
C ILE A 77 -6.96 -6.30 4.31
N ASN A 78 -6.97 -5.95 3.02
CA ASN A 78 -6.06 -6.58 2.06
C ASN A 78 -4.59 -6.13 2.24
N ILE A 79 -4.32 -4.86 2.57
CA ILE A 79 -2.94 -4.39 2.88
C ILE A 79 -2.41 -5.09 4.13
N SER A 80 -3.23 -5.18 5.19
CA SER A 80 -2.84 -5.88 6.41
C SER A 80 -2.58 -7.36 6.15
N THR A 81 -3.46 -8.01 5.39
CA THR A 81 -3.32 -9.42 5.03
C THR A 81 -2.05 -9.67 4.23
N ALA A 82 -1.83 -8.93 3.14
CA ALA A 82 -0.67 -9.08 2.27
C ALA A 82 0.67 -8.92 3.03
N ALA A 83 0.72 -7.98 3.98
CA ALA A 83 1.89 -7.81 4.84
C ALA A 83 2.08 -8.97 5.83
N LEU A 84 1.00 -9.38 6.52
CA LEU A 84 1.05 -10.41 7.56
C LEU A 84 1.30 -11.83 6.99
N THR A 85 0.80 -12.11 5.79
CA THR A 85 1.09 -13.37 5.08
C THR A 85 2.52 -13.38 4.54
N GLY A 86 3.14 -12.20 4.40
CA GLY A 86 4.50 -11.98 3.93
C GLY A 86 4.63 -12.10 2.41
N GLY A 87 3.74 -11.42 1.68
CA GLY A 87 3.87 -11.20 0.24
C GLY A 87 5.14 -10.43 -0.11
N ASN A 88 5.68 -10.63 -1.32
CA ASN A 88 6.98 -10.07 -1.71
C ASN A 88 6.86 -8.76 -2.50
N MET A 89 6.05 -8.77 -3.55
CA MET A 89 5.78 -7.60 -4.38
C MET A 89 4.29 -7.29 -4.33
N ILE A 90 3.94 -6.29 -3.53
CA ILE A 90 2.55 -5.87 -3.33
C ILE A 90 2.22 -4.71 -4.30
N HIS A 91 1.11 -4.82 -5.02
CA HIS A 91 0.69 -3.92 -6.11
C HIS A 91 -0.80 -3.53 -5.99
N ASP A 92 -1.32 -2.82 -7.00
CA ASP A 92 -2.72 -2.37 -7.14
C ASP A 92 -3.22 -1.32 -6.13
N VAL A 93 -2.28 -0.72 -5.41
CA VAL A 93 -2.57 0.39 -4.50
C VAL A 93 -3.22 1.55 -5.28
N GLY A 94 -4.49 1.84 -4.98
CA GLY A 94 -5.26 2.88 -5.64
C GLY A 94 -6.40 2.38 -6.53
N TYR A 95 -6.52 1.07 -6.76
CA TYR A 95 -7.57 0.52 -7.61
C TYR A 95 -8.94 0.54 -6.93
N LEU A 96 -9.94 0.91 -7.72
CA LEU A 96 -11.36 0.91 -7.40
C LEU A 96 -12.11 0.13 -8.49
N GLU A 97 -13.39 -0.17 -8.23
CA GLU A 97 -14.27 -0.85 -9.18
C GLU A 97 -13.61 -2.09 -9.79
N GLN A 98 -13.10 -2.97 -8.94
CA GLN A 98 -12.46 -4.22 -9.40
C GLN A 98 -11.24 -4.02 -10.32
N GLY A 99 -10.53 -2.90 -10.17
CA GLY A 99 -9.40 -2.54 -11.03
C GLY A 99 -9.81 -1.91 -12.37
N LEU A 100 -11.09 -1.58 -12.57
CA LEU A 100 -11.54 -0.82 -13.75
C LEU A 100 -11.25 0.67 -13.61
N THR A 101 -11.11 1.17 -12.38
CA THR A 101 -10.81 2.58 -12.10
C THR A 101 -9.66 2.73 -11.11
N SER A 102 -9.03 3.90 -11.11
CA SER A 102 -8.01 4.28 -10.14
C SER A 102 -8.37 5.60 -9.48
N SER A 103 -8.03 5.76 -8.21
CA SER A 103 -8.25 6.99 -7.44
C SER A 103 -6.98 7.43 -6.75
N MET A 104 -6.64 8.72 -6.93
CA MET A 104 -5.52 9.34 -6.23
C MET A 104 -5.78 9.43 -4.73
N GLU A 105 -7.03 9.67 -4.32
CA GLU A 105 -7.45 9.64 -2.92
C GLU A 105 -7.22 8.25 -2.31
N MET A 106 -7.58 7.19 -3.04
CA MET A 106 -7.33 5.81 -2.61
C MET A 106 -5.83 5.52 -2.47
N MET A 107 -4.99 6.02 -3.38
CA MET A 107 -3.52 5.89 -3.26
C MET A 107 -2.98 6.60 -2.01
N VAL A 108 -3.40 7.84 -1.77
CA VAL A 108 -2.96 8.64 -0.61
C VAL A 108 -3.44 8.03 0.70
N ALA A 109 -4.70 7.59 0.76
CA ALA A 109 -5.24 6.91 1.94
C ALA A 109 -4.55 5.57 2.18
N SER A 110 -4.28 4.80 1.12
CA SER A 110 -3.55 3.54 1.21
C SER A 110 -2.11 3.74 1.69
N ASN A 111 -1.46 4.85 1.37
CA ASN A 111 -0.14 5.16 1.91
C ASN A 111 -0.14 5.31 3.45
N GLU A 112 -1.14 5.99 4.01
CA GLU A 112 -1.33 6.08 5.47
C GLU A 112 -1.56 4.69 6.09
N ILE A 113 -2.41 3.87 5.45
CA ILE A 113 -2.69 2.49 5.89
C ILE A 113 -1.42 1.63 5.83
N ILE A 114 -0.63 1.73 4.75
CA ILE A 114 0.64 1.02 4.60
C ILE A 114 1.60 1.42 5.71
N ASP A 115 1.64 2.70 6.09
CA ASP A 115 2.50 3.16 7.20
C ASP A 115 2.05 2.60 8.55
N MET A 116 0.74 2.54 8.81
CA MET A 116 0.18 1.83 9.97
C MET A 116 0.59 0.36 9.98
N VAL A 117 0.46 -0.33 8.85
CA VAL A 117 0.80 -1.75 8.73
C VAL A 117 2.30 -1.97 8.88
N LYS A 118 3.16 -1.08 8.37
CA LYS A 118 4.60 -1.11 8.64
C LYS A 118 4.90 -0.98 10.14
N ARG A 119 4.19 -0.12 10.86
CA ARG A 119 4.32 -0.04 12.34
C ARG A 119 3.89 -1.34 13.02
N ILE A 120 2.82 -2.00 12.55
CA ILE A 120 2.38 -3.30 13.07
C ILE A 120 3.45 -4.36 12.81
N MET A 121 4.02 -4.40 11.59
CA MET A 121 5.05 -5.35 11.19
C MET A 121 6.38 -5.21 11.95
N ARG A 122 6.65 -4.05 12.57
CA ARG A 122 7.77 -3.89 13.52
C ARG A 122 7.63 -4.78 14.76
N GLY A 123 6.41 -5.25 15.06
CA GLY A 123 6.12 -6.05 16.24
C GLY A 123 6.29 -5.27 17.55
N ILE A 124 6.54 -6.03 18.62
CA ILE A 124 6.83 -5.50 19.95
C ILE A 124 8.31 -5.82 20.25
N PRO A 125 9.19 -4.82 20.27
CA PRO A 125 10.58 -5.05 20.65
C PRO A 125 10.66 -5.39 22.15
N VAL A 126 11.58 -6.29 22.50
CA VAL A 126 11.77 -6.78 23.88
C VAL A 126 13.25 -6.72 24.24
N THR A 127 13.72 -5.51 24.54
CA THR A 127 15.03 -5.21 25.12
C THR A 127 14.88 -4.65 26.53
N ASP A 128 15.96 -4.55 27.29
CA ASP A 128 15.92 -3.98 28.65
C ASP A 128 15.35 -2.55 28.65
N ASP A 129 15.73 -1.73 27.67
CA ASP A 129 15.20 -0.38 27.49
C ASP A 129 13.70 -0.38 27.16
N ASP A 130 13.23 -1.33 26.33
CA ASP A 130 11.79 -1.48 25.99
C ASP A 130 10.94 -1.86 27.20
N LEU A 131 11.48 -2.70 28.09
CA LEU A 131 10.80 -3.12 29.31
C LEU A 131 10.66 -1.95 30.30
N ALA A 132 11.61 -1.01 30.28
CA ALA A 132 11.59 0.22 31.07
C ALA A 132 11.36 -0.01 32.58
N LEU A 133 11.83 -1.13 33.14
CA LEU A 133 11.55 -1.53 34.51
C LEU A 133 12.11 -0.54 35.54
N ASP A 134 13.28 0.04 35.27
CA ASP A 134 13.90 1.05 36.13
C ASP A 134 13.05 2.33 36.17
N VAL A 135 12.57 2.77 35.00
CA VAL A 135 11.68 3.94 34.85
C VAL A 135 10.36 3.71 35.62
N MET A 136 9.78 2.51 35.51
CA MET A 136 8.58 2.15 36.26
C MET A 136 8.82 2.15 37.78
N ALA A 137 9.96 1.65 38.23
CA ALA A 137 10.33 1.64 39.64
C ALA A 137 10.60 3.06 40.19
N GLU A 138 11.21 3.93 39.38
CA GLU A 138 11.50 5.32 39.72
C GLU A 138 10.22 6.16 39.88
N VAL A 139 9.31 6.09 38.90
CA VAL A 139 8.05 6.85 38.92
C VAL A 139 7.11 6.36 40.03
N GLY A 140 7.04 5.04 40.21
CA GLY A 140 6.26 4.40 41.28
C GLY A 140 4.73 4.57 41.16
N PRO A 141 3.98 4.01 42.12
CA PRO A 141 2.51 4.04 42.09
C PRO A 141 1.93 5.46 42.20
N GLY A 142 1.00 5.79 41.30
CA GLY A 142 0.32 7.09 41.30
C GLY A 142 1.06 8.23 40.59
N GLY A 143 2.27 7.97 40.07
CA GLY A 143 3.00 8.90 39.21
C GLY A 143 2.56 8.88 37.75
N HIS A 144 3.24 9.67 36.91
CA HIS A 144 3.05 9.70 35.45
C HIS A 144 4.40 9.75 34.73
N PHE A 145 4.42 9.27 33.49
CA PHE A 145 5.65 9.15 32.67
C PHE A 145 5.87 10.33 31.71
N LEU A 146 4.90 11.26 31.63
CA LEU A 146 4.87 12.32 30.61
C LEU A 146 6.15 13.17 30.54
N ASP A 147 6.71 13.50 31.71
CA ASP A 147 7.87 14.40 31.83
C ASP A 147 9.19 13.62 31.99
N HIS A 148 9.18 12.31 31.80
CA HIS A 148 10.36 11.46 31.98
C HIS A 148 11.20 11.40 30.69
N ASP A 149 12.53 11.48 30.81
CA ASP A 149 13.47 11.48 29.68
C ASP A 149 13.25 10.28 28.74
N HIS A 150 13.09 9.07 29.31
CA HIS A 150 12.73 7.87 28.54
C HIS A 150 11.50 8.05 27.62
N THR A 151 10.48 8.79 28.06
CA THR A 151 9.32 9.09 27.21
C THR A 151 9.70 10.11 26.13
N PHE A 152 10.41 11.18 26.50
CA PHE A 152 10.84 12.23 25.57
C PHE A 152 11.69 11.69 24.41
N ASP A 153 12.61 10.78 24.73
CA ASP A 153 13.54 10.20 23.75
C ASP A 153 12.84 9.25 22.75
N ARG A 154 11.71 8.67 23.14
CA ARG A 154 11.11 7.52 22.43
C ARG A 154 9.74 7.77 21.82
N PHE A 155 8.98 8.75 22.30
CA PHE A 155 7.59 8.94 21.83
C PHE A 155 7.49 9.22 20.32
N ARG A 156 8.53 9.78 19.71
CA ARG A 156 8.57 10.04 18.25
C ARG A 156 9.02 8.84 17.42
N THR A 157 9.79 7.92 18.00
CA THR A 157 10.35 6.76 17.29
C THR A 157 9.48 5.50 17.46
N ASP A 158 8.81 5.36 18.60
CA ASP A 158 8.14 4.11 18.98
C ASP A 158 6.61 4.21 18.85
N ILE A 159 6.06 5.41 18.96
CA ILE A 159 4.63 5.66 18.77
C ILE A 159 4.41 6.21 17.37
N TRP A 160 3.60 5.49 16.59
CA TRP A 160 3.25 5.92 15.24
C TRP A 160 2.38 7.18 15.26
N GLN A 161 2.79 8.14 14.43
CA GLN A 161 2.16 9.45 14.31
C GLN A 161 1.43 9.53 12.97
N PRO A 162 0.09 9.68 12.98
CA PRO A 162 -0.68 9.77 11.75
C PRO A 162 -0.34 11.04 10.98
N GLN A 163 -0.36 10.96 9.66
CA GLN A 163 -0.29 12.14 8.79
C GLN A 163 -1.68 12.63 8.42
N LEU A 164 -2.66 11.72 8.27
CA LEU A 164 -4.02 12.04 7.81
C LEU A 164 -5.10 11.67 8.83
N ILE A 165 -4.85 10.68 9.69
CA ILE A 165 -5.81 10.29 10.73
C ILE A 165 -5.84 11.34 11.84
N ASN A 166 -7.05 11.82 12.15
CA ASN A 166 -7.26 12.81 13.20
C ASN A 166 -7.56 12.14 14.55
N ARG A 167 -6.81 12.52 15.60
CA ARG A 167 -6.96 12.05 16.98
C ARG A 167 -7.34 13.17 17.97
N LYS A 168 -7.64 14.36 17.47
CA LYS A 168 -8.00 15.53 18.29
C LYS A 168 -9.37 15.30 18.95
N ASN A 169 -9.61 16.01 20.06
CA ASN A 169 -10.94 16.04 20.68
C ASN A 169 -11.94 16.78 19.77
N TRP A 170 -13.21 16.77 20.16
CA TRP A 170 -14.29 17.36 19.37
C TRP A 170 -14.14 18.88 19.21
N GLU A 171 -13.76 19.58 20.29
CA GLU A 171 -13.62 21.02 20.29
C GLU A 171 -12.52 21.48 19.30
N ASP A 172 -11.36 20.84 19.36
CA ASP A 172 -10.22 21.14 18.49
C ASP A 172 -10.50 20.73 17.03
N TRP A 173 -11.14 19.58 16.80
CA TRP A 173 -11.55 19.17 15.45
C TRP A 173 -12.56 20.15 14.84
N THR A 174 -13.49 20.65 15.65
CA THR A 174 -14.47 21.66 15.22
C THR A 174 -13.78 22.99 14.90
N ALA A 175 -12.84 23.42 15.74
CA ALA A 175 -12.05 24.64 15.52
C ALA A 175 -11.21 24.57 14.23
N ASP A 176 -10.73 23.38 13.86
CA ASP A 176 -10.00 23.10 12.61
C ASP A 176 -10.89 22.93 11.37
N GLY A 177 -12.19 23.24 11.48
CA GLY A 177 -13.13 23.24 10.36
C GLY A 177 -13.85 21.92 10.11
N SER A 178 -13.87 21.02 11.10
CA SER A 178 -14.70 19.80 11.09
C SER A 178 -14.47 18.90 9.86
N LYS A 179 -13.23 18.83 9.36
CA LYS A 179 -12.90 18.09 8.14
C LYS A 179 -13.09 16.59 8.34
N SER A 180 -13.70 15.91 7.37
CA SER A 180 -13.74 14.45 7.32
C SER A 180 -12.37 13.85 6.97
N TYR A 181 -12.25 12.53 7.00
CA TYR A 181 -11.04 11.86 6.50
C TYR A 181 -10.88 12.06 4.98
N GLY A 182 -11.98 11.95 4.23
CA GLY A 182 -11.98 12.19 2.78
C GLY A 182 -11.51 13.60 2.41
N ASP A 183 -11.93 14.62 3.15
CA ASP A 183 -11.48 16.01 2.92
C ASP A 183 -9.96 16.14 3.08
N ARG A 184 -9.41 15.59 4.18
CA ARG A 184 -7.96 15.62 4.43
C ARG A 184 -7.16 14.85 3.38
N VAL A 185 -7.66 13.70 2.95
CA VAL A 185 -7.05 12.90 1.88
C VAL A 185 -7.03 13.69 0.57
N ARG A 186 -8.15 14.31 0.19
CA ARG A 186 -8.24 15.15 -1.01
C ARG A 186 -7.30 16.34 -0.98
N GLU A 187 -7.23 17.03 0.17
CA GLU A 187 -6.28 18.14 0.36
C GLU A 187 -4.83 17.67 0.18
N ARG A 188 -4.48 16.51 0.73
CA ARG A 188 -3.14 15.92 0.56
C ARG A 188 -2.85 15.52 -0.88
N VAL A 189 -3.83 15.02 -1.63
CA VAL A 189 -3.67 14.76 -3.07
C VAL A 189 -3.31 16.04 -3.80
N ILE A 190 -4.05 17.12 -3.58
CA ILE A 190 -3.81 18.42 -4.23
C ILE A 190 -2.41 18.93 -3.87
N GLU A 191 -2.05 18.90 -2.59
CA GLU A 191 -0.73 19.32 -2.12
C GLU A 191 0.41 18.56 -2.83
N ILE A 192 0.29 17.22 -2.96
CA ILE A 192 1.29 16.40 -3.65
C ILE A 192 1.39 16.79 -5.13
N LEU A 193 0.27 17.03 -5.80
CA LEU A 193 0.24 17.38 -7.22
C LEU A 193 0.80 18.79 -7.50
N GLU A 194 0.63 19.71 -6.56
CA GLU A 194 1.14 21.09 -6.67
C GLU A 194 2.62 21.21 -6.22
N THR A 195 3.16 20.19 -5.56
CA THR A 195 4.54 20.19 -5.10
C THR A 195 5.50 20.05 -6.30
N GLU A 196 6.32 21.07 -6.53
CA GLU A 196 7.39 21.00 -7.52
C GLU A 196 8.43 19.96 -7.11
N THR A 197 8.80 19.08 -8.04
CA THR A 197 9.78 18.02 -7.81
C THR A 197 10.96 18.17 -8.75
N GLU A 198 12.15 17.82 -8.26
CA GLU A 198 13.34 17.79 -9.11
C GLU A 198 13.17 16.71 -10.22
N PRO A 199 13.70 16.95 -11.43
CA PRO A 199 13.66 15.95 -12.48
C PRO A 199 14.26 14.61 -12.04
N LEU A 200 13.49 13.53 -12.20
CA LEU A 200 13.91 12.18 -11.82
C LEU A 200 15.06 11.62 -12.67
N LEU A 201 15.28 12.21 -13.84
CA LEU A 201 16.25 11.76 -14.84
C LEU A 201 17.18 12.92 -15.16
N ASP A 202 18.47 12.61 -15.32
CA ASP A 202 19.39 13.58 -15.91
C ASP A 202 19.04 13.83 -17.39
N ASP A 203 19.51 14.97 -17.89
CA ASP A 203 19.18 15.46 -19.23
C ASP A 203 19.66 14.50 -20.34
N ALA A 204 20.75 13.75 -20.13
CA ALA A 204 21.26 12.80 -21.12
C ALA A 204 20.39 11.54 -21.17
N MET A 205 20.01 10.99 -20.01
CA MET A 205 19.06 9.89 -19.91
C MET A 205 17.70 10.24 -20.49
N TYR A 206 17.18 11.43 -20.17
CA TYR A 206 15.89 11.90 -20.68
C TYR A 206 15.89 11.99 -22.21
N LYS A 207 16.93 12.59 -22.80
CA LYS A 207 17.07 12.69 -24.26
C LYS A 207 17.20 11.32 -24.93
N GLU A 208 17.93 10.40 -24.33
CA GLU A 208 18.08 9.06 -24.89
C GLU A 208 16.76 8.27 -24.85
N LEU A 209 15.99 8.38 -23.76
CA LEU A 209 14.66 7.76 -23.68
C LEU A 209 13.70 8.34 -24.73
N LEU A 210 13.69 9.67 -24.91
CA LEU A 210 12.90 10.31 -25.96
C LEU A 210 13.28 9.80 -27.35
N ARG A 211 14.59 9.72 -27.65
CA ARG A 211 15.08 9.19 -28.93
C ARG A 211 14.62 7.74 -29.16
N ILE A 212 14.61 6.90 -28.12
CA ILE A 212 14.13 5.52 -28.22
C ILE A 212 12.63 5.49 -28.53
N CYS A 213 11.82 6.32 -27.88
CA CYS A 213 10.39 6.45 -28.16
C CYS A 213 10.13 6.92 -29.60
N GLU A 214 10.83 7.96 -30.06
CA GLU A 214 10.71 8.49 -31.43
C GLU A 214 11.04 7.43 -32.48
N LEU A 215 12.09 6.63 -32.26
CA LEU A 215 12.44 5.53 -33.16
C LEU A 215 11.38 4.43 -33.18
N ALA A 216 10.75 4.13 -32.04
CA ALA A 216 9.66 3.18 -31.98
C ALA A 216 8.42 3.70 -32.72
N ASP A 217 8.06 4.96 -32.50
CA ASP A 217 6.93 5.62 -33.17
C ASP A 217 7.14 5.66 -34.70
N GLU A 218 8.34 5.99 -35.16
CA GLU A 218 8.67 5.95 -36.59
C GLU A 218 8.57 4.54 -37.18
N ARG A 219 9.08 3.54 -36.46
CA ARG A 219 9.04 2.13 -36.90
C ARG A 219 7.62 1.61 -37.05
N HIS A 220 6.72 2.00 -36.15
CA HIS A 220 5.34 1.51 -36.08
C HIS A 220 4.30 2.50 -36.64
N LYS A 221 4.72 3.60 -37.26
CA LYS A 221 3.86 4.70 -37.74
C LYS A 221 2.71 4.28 -38.66
N GLY A 222 2.87 3.17 -39.38
CA GLY A 222 1.86 2.63 -40.31
C GLY A 222 1.09 1.42 -39.75
N GLU A 223 1.39 0.98 -38.54
CA GLU A 223 0.67 -0.10 -37.87
C GLU A 223 -0.48 0.55 -37.08
N GLU A 224 -1.72 0.41 -37.58
CA GLU A 224 -2.87 0.70 -36.73
C GLU A 224 -2.92 -0.33 -35.61
N LEU A 225 -2.99 0.16 -34.37
CA LEU A 225 -3.34 -0.66 -33.22
C LEU A 225 -4.73 -1.21 -33.49
N ASP A 226 -4.82 -2.50 -33.81
CA ASP A 226 -6.10 -3.19 -33.94
C ASP A 226 -6.74 -3.27 -32.55
N VAL A 227 -7.51 -2.24 -32.20
CA VAL A 227 -8.16 -2.13 -30.90
C VAL A 227 -9.17 -3.27 -30.71
N ALA A 228 -9.64 -3.91 -31.78
CA ALA A 228 -10.50 -5.09 -31.70
C ALA A 228 -9.76 -6.34 -31.16
N MET A 229 -8.44 -6.31 -31.08
CA MET A 229 -7.65 -7.36 -30.44
C MET A 229 -7.71 -7.30 -28.89
N PHE A 230 -8.23 -6.20 -28.32
CA PHE A 230 -8.30 -5.95 -26.88
C PHE A 230 -9.74 -5.89 -26.32
N VAL A 231 -10.76 -6.14 -27.15
CA VAL A 231 -12.19 -6.15 -26.78
C VAL A 231 -12.74 -7.57 -26.84
#